data_AF-A0A538JHY1-F1
#
_entry.id   AF-A0A538JHY1-F1
#
_cell.length_a   1.000
_cell.length_b   1.000
_cell.length_c   1.000
_cell.angle_alpha   90.00
_cell.angle_beta   90.00
_cell.angle_gamma   90.00
#
_symmetry.space_group_name_H-M   'P 1'
#
loop_
_entity.id
_entity.type
_entity.pdbx_description
1 polymer ?
#
loop_
_entity_poly.entity_id
_entity_poly.type
_entity_poly.pdbx_seq_one_letter_code
_entity_poly.pdbx_strand_id
1 'polypeptide(L)'
;MFEEITKLLAAPRSGAEAPPLARVEDTLTAGYARALALEAERWRIERKLGEVAGQLRNDRSELRTDEIATLAERLSDADGELSRLRGMLATLRMRASDLRLAQANA
;
A
#
# COMPACT_ATOMS: atom_id res chain seq x y z
N MET A 1 1.93 4.03 9.26
CA MET A 1 1.61 4.57 7.91
C MET A 1 0.13 4.87 7.74
N PHE A 2 -0.76 3.87 7.75
CA PHE A 2 -2.21 4.08 7.60
C PHE A 2 -2.78 5.11 8.57
N GLU A 3 -2.38 5.05 9.84
CA GLU A 3 -2.78 6.03 10.84
C GLU A 3 -2.35 7.46 10.49
N GLU A 4 -1.13 7.65 9.99
CA GLU A 4 -0.64 8.97 9.60
C GLU A 4 -1.44 9.53 8.41
N ILE A 5 -1.71 8.71 7.39
CA ILE A 5 -2.55 9.12 6.26
C ILE A 5 -3.96 9.45 6.75
N THR A 6 -4.56 8.63 7.63
CA THR A 6 -5.89 8.89 8.21
C THR A 6 -5.92 10.21 8.98
N LYS A 7 -4.90 10.48 9.81
CA LYS A 7 -4.78 11.75 10.55
C LYS A 7 -4.74 12.94 9.59
N LEU A 8 -3.94 12.86 8.54
CA LEU A 8 -3.85 13.93 7.54
C LEU A 8 -5.14 14.09 6.76
N LEU A 9 -5.86 13.00 6.45
CA LEU A 9 -7.15 13.06 5.78
C LEU A 9 -8.25 13.66 6.68
N ALA A 10 -8.20 13.41 7.99
CA ALA A 10 -9.15 13.93 8.97
C ALA A 10 -8.90 15.40 9.35
N ALA A 11 -7.67 15.91 9.18
CA ALA A 11 -7.33 17.28 9.54
C ALA A 11 -8.11 18.33 8.73
N PRO A 12 -8.33 19.55 9.24
CA PRO A 12 -8.99 20.63 8.50
C PRO A 12 -8.32 20.93 7.16
N ARG A 13 -9.10 21.24 6.12
CA ARG A 13 -8.58 21.50 4.76
C ARG A 13 -7.93 22.87 4.61
N SER A 14 -8.26 23.82 5.49
CA SER A 14 -7.77 25.20 5.48
C SER A 14 -7.75 25.77 6.91
N GLY A 15 -7.11 26.93 7.07
CA GLY A 15 -6.95 27.59 8.37
C GLY A 15 -5.66 27.20 9.10
N ALA A 16 -5.46 27.78 10.28
CA ALA A 16 -4.23 27.61 11.07
C ALA A 16 -3.98 26.15 11.53
N GLU A 17 -5.03 25.34 11.57
CA GLU A 17 -4.97 23.93 11.95
C GLU A 17 -4.79 22.98 10.73
N ALA A 18 -4.75 23.51 9.51
CA ALA A 18 -4.51 22.70 8.32
C ALA A 18 -3.06 22.19 8.31
N PRO A 19 -2.82 20.92 7.93
CA PRO A 19 -1.48 20.39 7.86
C PRO A 19 -0.69 21.12 6.76
N PRO A 20 0.60 21.40 7.00
CA PRO A 20 1.45 22.03 5.99
C PRO A 20 1.61 21.10 4.79
N LEU A 21 1.64 21.68 3.58
CA LEU A 21 1.78 20.93 2.32
C LEU A 21 2.99 19.97 2.36
N ALA A 22 4.13 20.42 2.87
CA ALA A 22 5.34 19.61 2.97
C ALA A 22 5.11 18.29 3.74
N ARG A 23 4.37 18.33 4.86
CA ARG A 23 4.04 17.10 5.63
C ARG A 23 3.19 16.13 4.82
N VAL A 24 2.26 16.66 4.02
CA VAL A 24 1.41 15.84 3.14
C VAL A 24 2.25 15.19 2.04
N GLU A 25 3.18 15.94 1.44
CA GLU A 25 4.09 15.45 0.39
C GLU A 25 5.09 14.41 0.90
N ASP A 26 5.66 14.62 2.09
CA ASP A 26 6.53 13.65 2.76
C ASP A 26 5.79 12.34 3.02
N THR A 27 4.54 12.43 3.49
CA THR A 27 3.68 11.27 3.72
C THR A 27 3.32 10.56 2.41
N LEU A 28 3.05 11.31 1.33
CA LEU A 28 2.84 10.71 0.01
C LEU A 28 4.08 9.94 -0.46
N THR A 29 5.27 10.51 -0.28
CA THR A 29 6.55 9.89 -0.66
C THR A 29 6.79 8.59 0.10
N ALA A 30 6.69 8.64 1.43
CA ALA A 30 6.81 7.44 2.27
C ALA A 30 5.75 6.38 1.93
N GLY A 31 4.53 6.82 1.62
CA GLY A 31 3.43 5.95 1.22
C GLY A 31 3.66 5.24 -0.11
N TYR A 32 4.14 5.96 -1.13
CA TYR A 32 4.50 5.34 -2.41
C TYR A 32 5.67 4.37 -2.26
N ALA A 33 6.67 4.70 -1.43
CA ALA A 33 7.75 3.76 -1.12
C ALA A 33 7.23 2.47 -0.45
N ARG A 34 6.28 2.58 0.49
CA ARG A 34 5.62 1.40 1.09
C ARG A 34 4.80 0.61 0.07
N ALA A 35 4.10 1.28 -0.84
CA ALA A 35 3.33 0.61 -1.90
C ALA A 35 4.27 -0.22 -2.81
N LEU A 36 5.40 0.36 -3.24
CA LEU A 36 6.42 -0.36 -4.02
C LEU A 36 6.99 -1.57 -3.26
N ALA A 37 7.18 -1.46 -1.95
CA ALA A 37 7.64 -2.58 -1.13
C ALA A 37 6.61 -3.73 -1.07
N LEU A 38 5.31 -3.39 -0.95
CA LEU A 38 4.22 -4.38 -0.98
C LEU A 38 4.11 -5.06 -2.33
N GLU A 39 4.26 -4.31 -3.43
CA GLU A 39 4.33 -4.90 -4.77
C GLU A 39 5.49 -5.87 -4.88
N ALA A 40 6.69 -5.49 -4.45
CA ALA A 40 7.84 -6.37 -4.49
C ALA A 40 7.62 -7.65 -3.66
N GLU A 41 6.94 -7.57 -2.52
CA GLU A 41 6.57 -8.75 -1.73
C GLU A 41 5.57 -9.65 -2.46
N ARG A 42 4.51 -9.08 -3.03
CA ARG A 42 3.54 -9.78 -3.88
C ARG A 42 4.24 -10.55 -5.00
N TRP A 43 5.15 -9.89 -5.73
CA TRP A 43 5.95 -10.52 -6.80
C TRP A 43 6.79 -11.71 -6.27
N ARG A 44 7.39 -11.60 -5.09
CA ARG A 44 8.17 -12.71 -4.49
C ARG A 44 7.26 -13.89 -4.14
N ILE A 45 6.09 -13.62 -3.57
CA ILE A 45 5.11 -14.66 -3.21
C ILE A 45 4.59 -15.37 -4.46
N GLU A 46 4.20 -14.62 -5.49
CA GLU A 46 3.74 -15.18 -6.77
C GLU A 46 4.79 -16.10 -7.40
N ARG A 47 6.07 -15.68 -7.42
CA ARG A 47 7.16 -16.54 -7.90
C ARG A 47 7.28 -17.82 -7.09
N LYS A 48 7.27 -17.72 -5.76
CA LYS A 48 7.38 -18.88 -4.88
C LYS A 48 6.20 -19.85 -5.05
N LEU A 49 4.99 -19.32 -5.23
CA LEU A 49 3.79 -20.14 -5.47
C LEU A 49 3.91 -20.89 -6.81
N GLY A 50 4.43 -20.25 -7.86
CA GLY A 50 4.74 -20.91 -9.13
C GLY A 50 5.79 -22.03 -9.00
N GLU A 51 6.83 -21.82 -8.19
CA GLU A 51 7.86 -22.83 -7.90
C GLU A 51 7.26 -24.06 -7.18
N VAL A 52 6.49 -23.84 -6.11
CA VAL A 52 5.87 -24.91 -5.30
C VAL A 52 4.83 -25.68 -6.13
N ALA A 53 4.00 -24.97 -6.92
CA ALA A 53 3.04 -25.59 -7.82
C ALA A 53 3.74 -26.45 -8.91
N GLY A 54 4.88 -25.99 -9.43
CA GLY A 54 5.69 -26.75 -10.38
C GLY A 54 6.24 -28.05 -9.79
N GLN A 55 6.57 -28.07 -8.50
CA GLN A 55 7.06 -29.25 -7.79
C GLN A 55 5.94 -30.23 -7.41
N LEU A 56 4.73 -29.73 -7.13
CA LEU A 56 3.54 -30.56 -6.83
C LEU A 56 3.18 -31.52 -7.97
N ARG A 57 3.51 -31.16 -9.22
CA ARG A 57 3.36 -32.07 -10.37
C ARG A 57 4.19 -33.35 -10.22
N ASN A 58 5.32 -33.28 -9.52
CA ASN A 58 6.26 -34.38 -9.38
C ASN A 58 6.13 -35.11 -8.02
N ASP A 59 5.60 -34.43 -7.00
CA ASP A 59 5.39 -35.00 -5.66
C ASP A 59 4.29 -34.23 -4.91
N ARG A 60 3.17 -34.93 -4.65
CA ARG A 60 1.92 -34.45 -4.05
C ARG A 60 1.86 -34.73 -2.54
N SER A 61 2.85 -34.23 -1.81
CA SER A 61 2.85 -34.27 -0.34
C SER A 61 1.91 -33.23 0.28
N GLU A 62 1.27 -33.59 1.39
CA GLU A 62 0.40 -32.70 2.19
C GLU A 62 1.11 -31.41 2.61
N LEU A 63 2.40 -31.52 2.97
CA LEU A 63 3.25 -30.38 3.34
C LEU A 63 3.30 -29.29 2.26
N ARG A 64 3.26 -29.67 0.97
CA ARG A 64 3.26 -28.69 -0.14
C ARG A 64 1.89 -28.05 -0.36
N THR A 65 0.81 -28.76 -0.07
CA THR A 65 -0.54 -28.18 -0.11
C THR A 65 -0.68 -27.10 0.97
N ASP A 66 -0.15 -27.35 2.18
CA ASP A 66 -0.14 -26.38 3.27
C ASP A 66 0.73 -25.14 2.96
N GLU A 67 1.90 -25.35 2.34
CA GLU A 67 2.77 -24.25 1.88
C GLU A 67 2.05 -23.37 0.85
N ILE A 68 1.30 -23.95 -0.10
CA ILE A 68 0.50 -23.18 -1.06
C ILE A 68 -0.60 -22.39 -0.36
N ALA A 69 -1.33 -23.01 0.58
CA ALA A 69 -2.39 -22.33 1.31
C ALA A 69 -1.84 -21.10 2.07
N THR A 70 -0.69 -21.28 2.74
CA THR A 70 0.01 -20.21 3.47
C THR A 70 0.47 -19.08 2.54
N LEU A 71 1.02 -19.42 1.37
CA LEU A 71 1.45 -18.42 0.38
C LEU A 71 0.25 -17.68 -0.23
N ALA A 72 -0.86 -18.37 -0.48
CA ALA A 72 -2.08 -17.77 -1.02
C ALA A 72 -2.72 -16.79 -0.03
N GLU A 73 -2.76 -17.13 1.26
CA GLU A 73 -3.23 -16.23 2.33
C GLU A 73 -2.37 -14.96 2.39
N ARG A 74 -1.04 -15.12 2.45
CA ARG A 74 -0.10 -13.99 2.44
C ARG A 74 -0.22 -13.11 1.19
N LEU A 75 -0.49 -13.71 0.03
CA LEU A 75 -0.72 -12.97 -1.21
C LEU A 75 -1.99 -12.12 -1.11
N SER A 76 -3.09 -12.71 -0.64
CA SER A 76 -4.36 -12.00 -0.43
C SER A 76 -4.21 -10.84 0.54
N ASP A 77 -3.45 -11.02 1.63
CA ASP A 77 -3.19 -9.97 2.60
C ASP A 77 -2.39 -8.82 1.99
N ALA A 78 -1.32 -9.13 1.24
CA ALA A 78 -0.49 -8.13 0.56
C ALA A 78 -1.31 -7.34 -0.48
N ASP A 79 -2.17 -8.01 -1.24
CA ASP A 79 -3.08 -7.36 -2.20
C ASP A 79 -4.10 -6.46 -1.50
N GLY A 80 -4.68 -6.92 -0.39
CA GLY A 80 -5.59 -6.14 0.44
C GLY A 80 -4.93 -4.88 1.00
N GLU A 81 -3.73 -5.02 1.57
CA GLU A 81 -2.94 -3.90 2.10
C GLU A 81 -2.58 -2.90 0.99
N LEU A 82 -2.12 -3.40 -0.15
CA LEU A 82 -1.72 -2.58 -1.29
C LEU A 82 -2.91 -1.80 -1.88
N SER A 83 -4.06 -2.46 -2.06
CA SER A 83 -5.29 -1.84 -2.55
C SER A 83 -5.76 -0.72 -1.63
N ARG A 84 -5.81 -1.00 -0.32
CA ARG A 84 -6.17 -0.01 0.70
C ARG A 84 -5.21 1.17 0.71
N LEU A 85 -3.91 0.92 0.69
CA LEU A 85 -2.89 1.98 0.71
C LEU A 85 -2.99 2.87 -0.53
N ARG A 86 -3.16 2.29 -1.72
CA ARG A 86 -3.32 3.04 -2.97
C ARG A 86 -4.56 3.93 -2.96
N GLY A 87 -5.68 3.43 -2.46
CA GLY A 87 -6.90 4.22 -2.30
C GLY A 87 -6.67 5.44 -1.40
N MET A 88 -6.07 5.23 -0.24
CA MET A 88 -5.80 6.31 0.71
C MET A 88 -4.78 7.33 0.17
N LEU A 89 -3.74 6.89 -0.55
CA LEU A 89 -2.77 7.77 -1.19
C LEU A 89 -3.39 8.58 -2.33
N ALA A 90 -4.32 8.01 -3.09
CA ALA A 90 -5.05 8.75 -4.12
C ALA A 90 -5.84 9.90 -3.50
N THR A 91 -6.57 9.65 -2.41
CA THR A 91 -7.29 10.70 -1.68
C THR A 91 -6.35 11.77 -1.12
N LEU A 92 -5.23 11.35 -0.52
CA LEU A 92 -4.24 12.27 0.04
C LEU A 92 -3.58 13.14 -1.05
N ARG A 93 -3.35 12.57 -2.24
CA ARG A 93 -2.83 13.29 -3.41
C ARG A 93 -3.78 14.38 -3.89
N MET A 94 -5.09 14.11 -3.96
CA MET A 94 -6.07 15.14 -4.30
C MET A 94 -6.00 16.31 -3.32
N ARG A 95 -5.93 15.99 -2.01
CA ARG A 95 -5.77 17.00 -0.96
C ARG A 95 -4.48 17.83 -1.13
N ALA A 96 -3.36 17.21 -1.47
CA ALA A 96 -2.12 17.92 -1.74
C ALA A 96 -2.26 18.88 -2.93
N SER A 97 -2.99 18.48 -3.98
CA SER A 97 -3.30 19.35 -5.11
C SER A 97 -4.15 20.56 -4.69
N ASP A 98 -5.18 20.36 -3.87
CA ASP A 98 -6.03 21.45 -3.35
C ASP A 98 -5.19 22.46 -2.53
N LEU A 99 -4.29 21.95 -1.67
CA LEU A 99 -3.40 22.79 -0.86
C LEU A 99 -2.43 23.61 -1.72
N ARG A 100 -1.86 23.02 -2.79
CA ARG A 100 -1.00 23.74 -3.73
C ARG A 100 -1.75 24.86 -4.44
N LEU A 101 -2.97 24.60 -4.89
CA LEU A 101 -3.82 25.61 -5.54
C LEU A 101 -4.16 26.75 -4.57
N ALA A 102 -4.47 26.43 -3.31
CA ALA A 102 -4.74 27.43 -2.29
C ALA A 102 -3.51 28.31 -2.01
N GLN A 103 -2.30 27.73 -1.96
CA GLN A 103 -1.05 28.49 -1.79
C GLN A 103 -0.70 29.36 -3.00
N ALA A 104 -1.02 28.92 -4.21
CA ALA A 104 -0.77 29.69 -5.43
C ALA A 104 -1.72 30.88 -5.63
N ASN A 105 -2.90 30.82 -5.01
CA ASN A 105 -3.93 31.87 -5.08
C ASN A 105 -3.95 32.81 -3.85
N ALA A 106 -3.06 32.57 -2.88
CA ALA A 106 -2.89 33.38 -1.67
C ALA A 106 -1.76 34.40 -1.84
#